data_AF-A0A6B3M5Y3-F1
#
_entry.id   AF-A0A6B3M5Y3-F1
#
_cell.length_a   1.000
_cell.length_b   1.000
_cell.length_c   1.000
_cell.angle_alpha   90.00
_cell.angle_beta   90.00
_cell.angle_gamma   90.00
#
_symmetry.space_group_name_H-M   'P 1'
#
loop_
_entity.id
_entity.type
_entity.pdbx_description
1 polymer ?
#
loop_
_entity_poly.entity_id
_entity_poly.type
_entity_poly.pdbx_seq_one_letter_code
_entity_poly.pdbx_strand_id
1 'polypeptide(L)'
;QGLNLGIRDAAALAQVLSEAHQRGEDIGEVKVLKRYERWRKIENLTVLGFTDFLDRIFSNNWLPALILRRLGLWLLINLPPFKIFALKLMTGFLGRIPQLGSVN
;
A
#
# COMPACT_ATOMS: atom_id res chain seq x y z
N GLN A 1 -1.81 -5.01 8.88
CA GLN A 1 -1.71 -4.40 7.53
C GLN A 1 -0.72 -5.13 6.62
N GLY A 2 0.45 -5.56 7.13
CA GLY A 2 1.44 -6.31 6.33
C GLY A 2 0.91 -7.59 5.64
N LEU A 3 0.00 -8.33 6.28
CA LEU A 3 -0.61 -9.53 5.68
C LEU A 3 -1.40 -9.22 4.40
N ASN A 4 -2.29 -8.23 4.42
CA ASN A 4 -3.10 -7.87 3.24
C ASN A 4 -2.22 -7.34 2.09
N LEU A 5 -1.15 -6.61 2.41
CA LEU A 5 -0.15 -6.22 1.42
C LEU A 5 0.56 -7.44 0.84
N GLY A 6 1.01 -8.38 1.68
CA GLY A 6 1.66 -9.60 1.24
C GLY A 6 0.79 -10.47 0.32
N ILE A 7 -0.50 -10.59 0.63
CA ILE A 7 -1.46 -11.33 -0.22
C ILE A 7 -1.61 -10.64 -1.59
N ARG A 8 -1.70 -9.31 -1.63
CA ARG A 8 -1.81 -8.54 -2.88
C ARG A 8 -0.53 -8.57 -3.69
N ASP A 9 0.63 -8.51 -3.04
CA ASP A 9 1.94 -8.66 -3.64
C ASP A 9 2.09 -10.06 -4.27
N ALA A 10 1.68 -11.11 -3.56
CA ALA A 10 1.67 -12.48 -4.09
C ALA A 10 0.74 -12.63 -5.30
N ALA A 11 -0.49 -12.10 -5.23
CA ALA A 11 -1.44 -12.15 -6.35
C ALA A 11 -0.97 -11.35 -7.57
N ALA A 12 -0.38 -10.16 -7.37
CA ALA A 12 0.19 -9.36 -8.45
C ALA A 12 1.41 -10.04 -9.09
N LEU A 13 2.27 -10.66 -8.28
CA LEU A 13 3.40 -11.44 -8.79
C LEU A 13 2.92 -12.64 -9.60
N ALA A 14 1.97 -13.42 -9.06
CA ALA A 14 1.37 -14.55 -9.77
C ALA A 14 0.78 -14.14 -11.12
N GLN A 15 0.12 -12.98 -11.18
CA GLN A 15 -0.40 -12.44 -12.43
C GLN A 15 0.72 -12.10 -13.43
N VAL A 16 1.74 -11.37 -13.00
CA VAL A 16 2.87 -10.99 -13.86
C VAL A 16 3.59 -12.22 -14.42
N LEU A 17 3.79 -13.25 -13.59
CA LEU A 17 4.42 -14.49 -14.00
C LEU A 17 3.54 -15.31 -14.96
N SER A 18 2.24 -15.39 -14.70
CA SER A 18 1.28 -16.08 -15.58
C SER A 18 1.23 -15.44 -16.97
N GLU A 19 1.14 -14.11 -17.04
CA GLU A 19 1.15 -13.39 -18.32
C GLU A 19 2.50 -13.52 -19.05
N ALA A 20 3.62 -13.55 -18.33
CA ALA A 20 4.94 -13.78 -18.93
C ALA A 20 5.05 -15.18 -19.53
N HIS A 21 4.60 -16.19 -18.79
CA HIS A 21 4.56 -17.58 -19.25
C HIS A 21 3.69 -17.74 -20.51
N GLN A 22 2.49 -17.14 -20.54
CA GLN A 22 1.60 -17.16 -21.71
C GLN A 22 2.22 -16.49 -22.95
N ARG A 23 3.10 -15.51 -22.75
CA ARG A 23 3.85 -14.83 -23.82
C ARG A 23 5.13 -15.57 -24.24
N GLY A 24 5.45 -16.70 -23.62
CA GLY A 24 6.70 -17.43 -23.86
C GLY A 24 7.95 -16.70 -23.34
N GLU A 25 7.78 -15.72 -22.44
CA GLU A 25 8.88 -15.03 -21.78
C GLU A 25 9.47 -15.91 -20.68
N ASP A 26 10.79 -15.83 -20.46
CA ASP A 26 11.40 -16.43 -19.27
C ASP A 26 10.97 -15.66 -18.01
N ILE A 27 10.28 -16.38 -17.13
CA ILE A 27 9.75 -15.86 -15.86
C ILE A 27 10.84 -15.41 -14.89
N GLY A 28 12.08 -15.91 -15.05
CA GLY A 28 13.25 -15.53 -14.26
C GLY A 28 13.89 -14.23 -14.73
N GLU A 29 13.50 -13.68 -15.88
CA GLU A 29 14.10 -12.46 -16.39
C GLU A 29 13.76 -11.23 -15.54
N VAL A 30 14.78 -10.40 -15.31
CA VAL A 30 14.65 -9.13 -14.59
C VAL A 30 13.60 -8.21 -15.22
N LYS A 31 13.39 -8.28 -16.54
CA LYS A 31 12.36 -7.47 -17.22
C LYS A 31 10.95 -7.81 -16.76
N VAL A 32 10.68 -9.08 -16.45
CA VAL A 32 9.40 -9.58 -15.94
C VAL A 32 9.21 -9.11 -14.51
N LEU A 33 10.22 -9.31 -13.64
CA LEU A 33 10.19 -8.85 -12.25
C LEU A 33 10.07 -7.32 -12.13
N LYS A 34 10.65 -6.55 -13.05
CA LYS A 34 10.46 -5.09 -13.12
C LYS A 34 9.04 -4.66 -13.46
N ARG A 35 8.21 -5.51 -14.08
CA ARG A 35 6.78 -5.21 -14.28
C ARG A 35 6.03 -5.32 -12.96
N TYR A 36 6.30 -6.38 -12.19
CA TYR A 36 5.79 -6.53 -10.83
C TYR A 36 6.22 -5.36 -9.93
N GLU A 37 7.51 -5.04 -9.91
CA GLU A 37 8.04 -3.92 -9.11
C GLU A 37 7.31 -2.63 -9.47
N ARG A 38 7.22 -2.27 -10.75
CA ARG A 38 6.52 -1.05 -11.20
C ARG A 38 5.05 -1.01 -10.78
N TRP A 39 4.36 -2.15 -10.77
CA TRP A 39 2.97 -2.21 -10.32
C TRP A 39 2.87 -1.93 -8.81
N ARG A 40 3.69 -2.57 -7.98
CA ARG A 40 3.54 -2.52 -6.51
C ARG A 40 4.30 -1.37 -5.84
N LYS A 41 5.33 -0.80 -6.49
CA LYS A 41 6.26 0.18 -5.90
C LYS A 41 5.57 1.39 -5.28
N ILE A 42 4.63 2.01 -5.99
CA ILE A 42 3.93 3.20 -5.47
C ILE A 42 3.13 2.87 -4.22
N GLU A 43 2.36 1.78 -4.23
CA GLU A 43 1.56 1.35 -3.08
C GLU A 43 2.46 0.97 -1.89
N ASN A 44 3.52 0.20 -2.14
CA ASN A 44 4.43 -0.24 -1.08
C ASN A 44 5.19 0.93 -0.44
N LEU A 45 5.67 1.89 -1.25
CA LEU A 45 6.29 3.12 -0.73
C LEU A 45 5.31 3.98 0.04
N THR A 46 4.06 4.08 -0.41
CA THR A 46 3.02 4.85 0.27
C THR A 46 2.72 4.27 1.65
N VAL A 47 2.53 2.96 1.76
CA VAL A 47 2.24 2.34 3.06
C VAL A 47 3.46 2.40 3.98
N LEU A 48 4.67 2.18 3.45
CA LEU A 48 5.90 2.31 4.23
C LEU A 48 6.05 3.73 4.81
N GLY A 49 5.95 4.75 3.96
CA GLY A 49 6.07 6.15 4.36
C GLY A 49 4.98 6.56 5.35
N PHE A 50 3.75 6.10 5.15
CA PHE A 50 2.66 6.36 6.08
C PHE A 50 2.89 5.70 7.45
N THR A 51 3.38 4.46 7.46
CA THR A 51 3.67 3.73 8.71
C THR A 51 4.80 4.40 9.49
N ASP A 52 5.89 4.77 8.81
CA ASP A 52 7.01 5.50 9.42
C ASP A 52 6.58 6.87 9.97
N PHE A 53 5.76 7.60 9.20
CA PHE A 53 5.19 8.87 9.63
C PHE A 53 4.33 8.74 10.89
N LEU A 54 3.46 7.74 10.94
CA LEU A 54 2.64 7.47 12.12
C LEU A 54 3.52 7.11 13.31
N ASP A 55 4.44 6.17 13.16
CA ASP A 55 5.35 5.80 14.24
C ASP A 55 6.10 7.03 14.78
N ARG A 56 6.66 7.85 13.90
CA ARG A 56 7.39 9.05 14.30
C ARG A 56 6.54 10.10 15.01
N ILE A 57 5.26 10.26 14.66
CA ILE A 57 4.36 11.24 15.31
C ILE A 57 3.86 10.75 16.67
N PHE A 58 3.61 9.45 16.80
CA PHE A 58 3.06 8.88 18.02
C PHE A 58 4.14 8.50 19.04
N SER A 59 5.35 8.14 18.57
CA SER A 59 6.48 7.72 19.41
C SER A 59 7.38 8.87 19.88
N ASN A 60 7.21 10.09 19.35
CA ASN A 60 7.96 11.29 19.78
C ASN A 60 7.09 12.32 20.52
N ASN A 61 7.70 13.02 21.48
CA ASN A 61 7.02 13.96 22.38
C ASN A 61 7.38 15.45 22.18
N TRP A 62 8.10 15.79 21.12
CA TRP A 62 8.36 17.19 20.76
C TRP A 62 7.09 17.94 20.34
N LEU A 63 7.06 19.26 20.63
CA LEU A 63 5.92 20.16 20.42
C LEU A 63 5.27 20.05 19.01
N PRO A 64 6.04 20.02 17.89
CA PRO A 64 5.45 19.90 16.56
C PRO A 64 4.65 18.61 16.34
N ALA A 65 5.15 17.46 16.79
CA ALA A 65 4.40 16.20 16.67
C ALA A 65 3.12 16.20 17.50
N LEU A 66 3.14 16.84 18.67
CA LEU A 66 1.99 16.91 19.55
C LEU A 66 0.87 17.77 18.92
N ILE A 67 1.22 18.90 18.30
CA ILE A 67 0.29 19.73 17.52
C ILE A 67 -0.25 18.94 16.32
N LEU A 68 0.63 18.31 15.56
CA LEU A 68 0.26 17.56 14.35
C LEU A 68 -0.68 16.40 14.67
N ARG A 69 -0.43 15.68 15.76
CA ARG A 69 -1.31 14.60 16.27
C ARG A 69 -2.70 15.13 16.63
N ARG A 70 -2.77 16.24 17.37
CA ARG A 70 -4.05 16.86 17.77
C ARG A 70 -4.85 17.34 16.56
N LEU A 71 -4.20 17.99 15.60
CA LEU A 71 -4.83 18.42 14.36
C LEU A 71 -5.31 17.22 13.53
N GLY A 72 -4.48 16.18 13.37
CA GLY A 72 -4.85 14.97 12.65
C GLY A 72 -6.07 14.26 13.25
N LEU A 73 -6.11 14.11 14.58
CA LEU A 73 -7.26 13.54 15.27
C LEU A 73 -8.51 14.43 15.13
N TRP A 74 -8.35 15.74 15.24
CA TRP A 74 -9.46 16.67 15.04
C TRP A 74 -10.04 16.58 13.62
N LEU A 75 -9.20 16.50 12.58
CA LEU A 75 -9.63 16.31 11.19
C LEU A 75 -10.37 14.98 11.02
N LEU A 76 -9.86 13.88 11.59
CA LEU A 76 -10.52 12.57 11.51
C LEU A 76 -11.90 12.54 12.18
N ILE A 77 -12.10 13.31 13.24
CA ILE A 77 -13.37 13.39 13.97
C ILE A 77 -14.36 14.29 13.23
N ASN A 78 -13.90 15.45 12.73
CA ASN A 78 -14.78 16.50 12.22
C ASN A 78 -14.98 16.49 10.71
N LEU A 79 -14.11 15.82 9.94
CA LEU A 79 -14.19 15.77 8.47
C LEU A 79 -14.39 14.32 7.97
N PRO A 80 -15.63 13.91 7.67
CA PRO A 80 -15.93 12.57 7.16
C PRO A 80 -15.10 12.13 5.93
N PRO A 81 -14.83 13.00 4.93
CA PRO A 81 -13.97 12.62 3.81
C PRO A 81 -12.55 12.21 4.24
N PHE A 82 -12.01 12.88 5.27
CA PHE A 82 -10.67 12.60 5.78
C PHE A 82 -10.61 11.24 6.50
N LYS A 83 -11.66 10.92 7.26
CA LYS A 83 -11.84 9.59 7.86
C LYS A 83 -11.93 8.48 6.81
N ILE A 84 -12.72 8.69 5.75
CA ILE A 84 -12.85 7.72 4.65
C ILE A 84 -11.51 7.53 3.93
N PHE A 85 -10.79 8.62 3.67
CA PHE A 85 -9.47 8.56 3.06
C PHE A 85 -8.48 7.76 3.93
N ALA A 86 -8.41 8.04 5.23
CA ALA A 86 -7.55 7.30 6.16
C ALA A 86 -7.88 5.80 6.20
N LEU A 87 -9.17 5.44 6.20
CA LEU A 87 -9.61 4.05 6.12
C LEU A 87 -9.16 3.37 4.81
N LYS A 88 -9.30 4.04 3.67
CA LYS A 88 -8.83 3.53 2.36
C LYS A 88 -7.32 3.34 2.32
N LEU A 89 -6.57 4.25 2.94
CA LEU A 89 -5.11 4.15 3.05
C LEU A 89 -4.70 2.94 3.92
N MET A 90 -5.32 2.76 5.09
CA MET A 90 -5.04 1.64 6.01
C MET A 90 -5.42 0.27 5.44
N THR A 91 -6.42 0.23 4.57
CA THR A 91 -6.89 -1.00 3.92
C THR A 91 -6.14 -1.31 2.61
N GLY A 92 -5.31 -0.38 2.12
CA GLY A 92 -4.50 -0.55 0.92
C GLY A 92 -5.27 -0.39 -0.40
N PHE A 93 -6.53 0.09 -0.38
CA PHE A 93 -7.38 0.19 -1.57
C PHE A 93 -7.05 1.35 -2.54
N LEU A 94 -5.85 1.95 -2.46
CA LEU A 94 -5.47 3.08 -3.29
C LEU A 94 -4.90 2.71 -4.67
N GLY A 95 -4.97 1.45 -5.10
CA GLY A 95 -4.49 1.06 -6.43
C GLY A 95 -5.09 -0.22 -7.01
N ARG A 96 -4.53 -0.64 -8.16
CA ARG A 96 -5.07 -1.70 -9.01
C ARG A 96 -5.06 -3.04 -8.27
N ILE A 97 -6.24 -3.65 -8.18
CA ILE A 97 -6.43 -4.94 -7.54
C ILE A 97 -6.03 -6.04 -8.54
N PRO A 98 -5.13 -6.98 -8.18
CA PRO A 98 -4.82 -8.12 -9.02
C PRO A 98 -6.05 -9.03 -9.16
N GLN A 99 -6.31 -9.51 -10.38
CA GLN A 99 -7.50 -10.33 -10.66
C GLN A 99 -7.37 -11.75 -10.07
N LEU A 100 -6.15 -12.22 -9.89
CA LEU A 100 -5.83 -13.54 -9.32
C LEU A 100 -5.98 -13.64 -7.79
N GLY A 101 -6.71 -12.70 -7.16
CA GLY A 101 -6.95 -12.69 -5.71
C GLY A 101 -8.28 -12.07 -5.28
N SER A 102 -9.19 -11.77 -6.21
CA SER A 102 -10.56 -11.39 -5.88
C SER A 102 -11.33 -12.65 -5.49
N VAL A 103 -11.51 -12.87 -4.18
CA VAL A 103 -12.52 -13.79 -3.68
C VAL A 103 -13.87 -13.14 -3.98
N ASN A 104 -14.72 -13.83 -4.77
CA ASN A 104 -16.13 -13.49 -4.92
C ASN A 104 -16.86 -13.55 -3.58
#